data_AF-A0A9E2VC79-F1
#
_entry.id   AF-A0A9E2VC79-F1
#
_cell.length_a   1.000
_cell.length_b   1.000
_cell.length_c   1.000
_cell.angle_alpha   90.00
_cell.angle_beta   90.00
_cell.angle_gamma   90.00
#
_symmetry.space_group_name_H-M   'P 1'
#
loop_
_entity.id
_entity.type
_entity.pdbx_description
1 polymer ?
#
loop_
_entity_poly.entity_id
_entity_poly.type
_entity_poly.pdbx_seq_one_letter_code
_entity_poly.pdbx_strand_id
1 'polypeptide(L)'
;MIPKAPRRAALAAALLLIAGAPGAAPAQPAADRGALLYDTHCIGCHGAQAHWRDRRLVTDWPSLNAQVRRWQETQRLGWTQDDIAAVAGYLNQRFYRFRPVGDAGPAASACSATRSASGCQTEGGRS
;
A
#
# COMPACT_ATOMS: atom_id res chain seq x y z
N MET A 1 -32.22 -51.96 -43.56
CA MET A 1 -32.28 -51.05 -44.73
C MET A 1 -31.41 -49.82 -44.42
N ILE A 2 -30.58 -49.40 -45.38
CA ILE A 2 -29.36 -48.54 -45.38
C ILE A 2 -29.73 -47.18 -46.04
N PRO A 3 -29.19 -45.97 -45.72
CA PRO A 3 -27.76 -45.56 -45.89
C PRO A 3 -27.15 -44.65 -44.80
N LYS A 4 -25.87 -44.79 -44.41
CA LYS A 4 -24.56 -44.43 -45.04
C LYS A 4 -24.15 -42.97 -44.74
N ALA A 5 -23.17 -42.81 -43.83
CA ALA A 5 -22.49 -41.54 -43.54
C ALA A 5 -21.57 -41.08 -44.69
N PRO A 6 -21.27 -39.77 -44.80
CA PRO A 6 -20.06 -39.28 -45.43
C PRO A 6 -18.94 -39.03 -44.41
N ARG A 7 -17.72 -39.32 -44.88
CA ARG A 7 -16.44 -39.24 -44.17
C ARG A 7 -15.75 -37.91 -44.49
N ARG A 8 -15.17 -37.30 -43.46
CA ARG A 8 -13.91 -36.51 -43.39
C ARG A 8 -13.74 -35.26 -44.29
N ALA A 9 -13.59 -34.11 -43.63
CA ALA A 9 -12.57 -33.08 -43.90
C ALA A 9 -12.32 -32.38 -42.55
N ALA A 10 -11.25 -32.65 -41.81
CA ALA A 10 -9.92 -32.04 -41.94
C ALA A 10 -9.95 -30.50 -41.99
N LEU A 11 -9.10 -29.89 -41.15
CA LEU A 11 -8.72 -28.46 -41.06
C LEU A 11 -9.67 -27.62 -40.17
N ALA A 12 -9.24 -26.91 -39.14
CA ALA A 12 -7.90 -26.60 -38.64
C ALA A 12 -7.99 -26.35 -37.13
N ALA A 13 -7.03 -26.92 -36.38
CA ALA A 13 -6.77 -26.52 -35.01
C ALA A 13 -6.21 -25.09 -35.04
N ALA A 14 -7.06 -24.09 -34.78
CA ALA A 14 -6.59 -22.75 -34.43
C ALA A 14 -6.17 -22.78 -32.96
N LEU A 15 -4.93 -23.22 -32.72
CA LEU A 15 -4.25 -23.00 -31.44
C LEU A 15 -4.04 -21.49 -31.31
N LEU A 16 -4.95 -20.80 -30.60
CA LEU A 16 -4.75 -19.41 -30.21
C LEU A 16 -3.52 -19.36 -29.30
N LEU A 17 -2.37 -19.01 -29.86
CA LEU A 17 -1.19 -18.57 -29.11
C LEU A 17 -1.53 -17.24 -28.44
N ILE A 18 -2.07 -17.31 -27.23
CA ILE A 18 -2.16 -16.14 -26.35
C ILE A 18 -0.74 -15.87 -25.87
N ALA A 19 -0.06 -14.97 -26.57
CA ALA A 19 1.21 -14.41 -26.13
C ALA A 19 0.96 -13.66 -24.80
N GLY A 20 1.32 -14.30 -23.69
CA GLY A 20 1.30 -13.67 -22.38
C GLY A 20 2.36 -12.57 -22.32
N ALA A 21 1.96 -11.32 -22.56
CA ALA A 21 2.74 -10.18 -22.14
C ALA A 21 2.69 -10.09 -20.60
N PRO A 22 3.81 -9.90 -19.89
CA PRO A 22 3.77 -9.57 -18.47
C PRO A 22 3.12 -8.20 -18.33
N GLY A 23 1.83 -8.19 -17.98
CA GLY A 23 1.10 -6.98 -17.66
C GLY A 23 1.63 -6.40 -16.36
N ALA A 24 2.37 -5.30 -16.44
CA ALA A 24 2.53 -4.40 -15.30
C ALA A 24 1.14 -3.85 -14.99
N ALA A 25 0.53 -4.33 -13.90
CA ALA A 25 -0.74 -3.80 -13.44
C ALA A 25 -0.58 -2.30 -13.14
N PRO A 26 -1.53 -1.44 -13.53
CA PRO A 26 -1.46 -0.02 -13.20
C PRO A 26 -1.42 0.14 -11.68
N ALA A 27 -0.44 0.89 -11.19
CA ALA A 27 -0.34 1.24 -9.78
C ALA A 27 -1.63 1.95 -9.37
N GLN A 28 -2.47 1.27 -8.57
CA GLN A 28 -3.65 1.88 -7.99
C GLN A 28 -3.18 2.93 -6.96
N PRO A 29 -3.85 4.09 -6.85
CA PRO A 29 -3.54 5.03 -5.79
C PRO A 29 -3.55 4.33 -4.43
N ALA A 30 -2.55 4.61 -3.58
CA ALA A 30 -2.39 3.90 -2.31
C ALA A 30 -3.64 3.95 -1.41
N ALA A 31 -4.41 5.05 -1.47
CA ALA A 31 -5.67 5.17 -0.76
C ALA A 31 -6.72 4.15 -1.24
N ASP A 32 -6.88 4.02 -2.56
CA ASP A 32 -7.82 3.08 -3.18
C ASP A 32 -7.37 1.63 -2.94
N ARG A 33 -6.05 1.38 -3.00
CA ARG A 33 -5.45 0.09 -2.70
C ARG A 33 -5.68 -0.32 -1.24
N GLY A 34 -5.45 0.59 -0.29
CA GLY A 34 -5.61 0.33 1.14
C GLY A 34 -7.06 0.05 1.54
N ALA A 35 -8.01 0.79 0.96
CA ALA A 35 -9.44 0.56 1.17
C ALA A 35 -9.86 -0.85 0.71
N LEU A 36 -9.47 -1.23 -0.51
CA LEU A 36 -9.80 -2.55 -1.06
C LEU A 36 -9.25 -3.69 -0.21
N LEU A 37 -7.99 -3.60 0.21
CA LEU A 37 -7.37 -4.60 1.07
C LEU A 37 -8.03 -4.69 2.45
N TYR A 38 -8.43 -3.55 3.01
CA TYR A 38 -9.16 -3.51 4.27
C TYR A 38 -10.52 -4.21 4.18
N ASP A 39 -11.33 -3.85 3.17
CA ASP A 39 -12.69 -4.37 3.02
C ASP A 39 -12.71 -5.88 2.75
N THR A 40 -11.68 -6.40 2.10
CA THR A 40 -11.56 -7.83 1.75
C THR A 40 -10.99 -8.69 2.86
N HIS A 41 -10.03 -8.20 3.64
CA HIS A 41 -9.25 -9.03 4.57
C HIS A 41 -9.38 -8.64 6.05
N CYS A 42 -9.59 -7.37 6.37
CA CYS A 42 -9.60 -6.92 7.76
C CYS A 42 -10.95 -7.12 8.44
N ILE A 43 -12.05 -6.97 7.68
CA ILE A 43 -13.41 -7.08 8.22
C ILE A 43 -14.08 -8.44 8.05
N GLY A 44 -13.38 -9.40 7.43
CA GLY A 44 -13.90 -10.75 7.20
C GLY A 44 -14.07 -11.58 8.48
N CYS A 45 -13.26 -11.32 9.51
CA CYS A 45 -13.34 -12.03 10.78
C CYS A 45 -14.02 -11.20 11.88
N HIS A 46 -13.80 -9.88 11.92
CA HIS A 46 -14.36 -8.96 12.92
C HIS A 46 -14.73 -7.62 12.25
N GLY A 47 -15.81 -6.97 12.70
CA GLY A 47 -16.21 -5.67 12.14
C GLY A 47 -15.29 -4.51 12.55
N ALA A 48 -15.68 -3.29 12.16
CA ALA A 48 -14.96 -2.06 12.49
C ALA A 48 -14.78 -1.82 14.00
N GLN A 49 -15.53 -2.55 14.85
CA GLN A 49 -15.40 -2.51 16.31
C GLN A 49 -14.01 -2.83 16.83
N ALA A 50 -13.23 -3.62 16.09
CA ALA A 50 -11.85 -3.94 16.44
C ALA A 50 -11.00 -2.68 16.65
N HIS A 51 -11.21 -1.63 15.85
CA HIS A 51 -10.41 -0.40 15.92
C HIS A 51 -10.62 0.41 17.20
N TRP A 52 -11.75 0.25 17.90
CA TRP A 52 -11.94 0.85 19.23
C TRP A 52 -11.24 0.07 20.34
N ARG A 53 -11.24 -1.27 20.24
CA ARG A 53 -10.61 -2.16 21.23
C ARG A 53 -9.08 -2.13 21.13
N ASP A 54 -8.56 -2.05 19.91
CA ASP A 54 -7.12 -2.05 19.62
C ASP A 54 -6.49 -0.67 19.78
N ARG A 55 -7.29 0.37 20.05
CA ARG A 55 -6.82 1.76 20.19
C ARG A 55 -5.78 1.97 21.28
N ARG A 56 -5.72 1.08 22.28
CA ARG A 56 -4.68 1.09 23.32
C ARG A 56 -3.33 0.53 22.85
N LEU A 57 -3.34 -0.30 21.81
CA LEU A 57 -2.14 -0.91 21.21
C LEU A 57 -1.56 -0.02 20.11
N VAL A 58 -2.44 0.76 19.47
CA VAL A 58 -2.12 1.63 18.34
C VAL A 58 -2.19 3.09 18.81
N THR A 59 -1.04 3.64 19.18
CA THR A 59 -0.90 4.98 19.79
C THR A 59 -0.26 6.02 18.86
N ASP A 60 0.33 5.56 17.76
CA ASP A 60 1.02 6.38 16.78
C ASP A 60 1.09 5.68 15.41
N TRP A 61 1.69 6.35 14.43
CA TRP A 61 1.82 5.80 13.08
C TRP A 61 2.69 4.52 13.01
N PRO A 62 3.85 4.42 13.68
CA PRO A 62 4.63 3.18 13.74
C PRO A 62 3.85 1.99 14.32
N SER A 63 3.14 2.19 15.44
CA SER A 63 2.34 1.13 16.06
C SER A 63 1.15 0.71 15.18
N LEU A 64 0.54 1.64 14.43
CA LEU A 64 -0.48 1.29 13.44
C LEU A 64 0.09 0.41 12.32
N ASN A 65 1.24 0.76 11.75
CA ASN A 65 1.90 -0.05 10.72
C ASN A 65 2.29 -1.43 11.26
N ALA A 66 2.81 -1.50 12.49
CA ALA A 66 3.14 -2.77 13.14
C ALA A 66 1.90 -3.65 13.34
N GLN A 67 0.76 -3.04 13.72
CA GLN A 67 -0.49 -3.77 13.92
C GLN A 67 -1.02 -4.34 12.59
N VAL A 68 -0.97 -3.58 11.50
CA VAL A 68 -1.36 -4.05 10.16
C VAL A 68 -0.44 -5.18 9.70
N ARG A 69 0.88 -5.03 9.86
CA ARG A 69 1.86 -6.09 9.56
C ARG A 69 1.55 -7.37 10.33
N ARG A 70 1.34 -7.29 11.63
CA ARG A 70 1.04 -8.47 12.47
C ARG A 70 -0.20 -9.21 11.99
N TRP A 71 -1.26 -8.48 11.65
CA TRP A 71 -2.52 -9.09 11.22
C TRP A 71 -2.43 -9.72 9.83
N GLN A 72 -1.76 -9.08 8.87
CA GLN A 72 -1.54 -9.69 7.56
C GLN A 72 -0.65 -10.93 7.64
N GLU A 73 0.34 -10.96 8.54
CA GLU A 73 1.16 -12.16 8.81
C GLU A 73 0.32 -13.28 9.44
N THR A 74 -0.54 -12.94 10.39
CA THR A 74 -1.47 -13.91 11.03
C THR A 74 -2.37 -14.57 9.99
N GLN A 75 -2.85 -13.80 9.01
CA GLN A 75 -3.66 -14.30 7.91
C GLN A 75 -2.83 -14.84 6.72
N ARG A 76 -1.49 -14.75 6.77
CA ARG A 76 -0.55 -15.20 5.73
C ARG A 76 -0.81 -14.59 4.35
N LEU A 77 -1.15 -13.30 4.30
CA LEU A 77 -1.55 -12.62 3.06
C LEU A 77 -0.39 -12.27 2.13
N GLY A 78 0.85 -12.24 2.65
CA GLY A 78 2.04 -11.96 1.84
C GLY A 78 2.11 -10.53 1.33
N TRP A 79 1.52 -9.57 2.05
CA TRP A 79 1.51 -8.17 1.65
C TRP A 79 2.91 -7.56 1.62
N THR A 80 3.15 -6.72 0.63
CA THR A 80 4.37 -5.92 0.52
C THR A 80 4.39 -4.80 1.57
N GLN A 81 5.52 -4.10 1.68
CA GLN A 81 5.61 -2.91 2.52
C GLN A 81 4.64 -1.81 2.06
N ASP A 82 4.46 -1.66 0.76
CA ASP A 82 3.55 -0.66 0.17
C ASP A 82 2.10 -1.00 0.46
N ASP A 83 1.71 -2.28 0.40
CA ASP A 83 0.36 -2.73 0.77
C ASP A 83 0.07 -2.48 2.26
N ILE A 84 1.05 -2.77 3.14
CA ILE A 84 0.94 -2.48 4.58
C ILE A 84 0.76 -0.97 4.81
N ALA A 85 1.58 -0.14 4.16
CA ALA A 85 1.52 1.32 4.29
C ALA A 85 0.21 1.88 3.72
N ALA A 86 -0.28 1.36 2.60
CA ALA A 86 -1.55 1.73 1.99
C ALA A 86 -2.72 1.45 2.94
N VAL A 87 -2.79 0.25 3.52
CA VAL A 87 -3.83 -0.12 4.51
C VAL A 87 -3.71 0.72 5.77
N ALA A 88 -2.49 0.91 6.30
CA ALA A 88 -2.26 1.77 7.47
C ALA A 88 -2.71 3.21 7.19
N GLY A 89 -2.45 3.74 6.00
CA GLY A 89 -2.91 5.05 5.56
C GLY A 89 -4.44 5.16 5.55
N TYR A 90 -5.12 4.17 4.96
CA TYR A 90 -6.58 4.11 4.95
C TYR A 90 -7.16 4.04 6.39
N LEU A 91 -6.64 3.15 7.23
CA LEU A 91 -7.07 3.02 8.63
C LEU A 91 -6.83 4.29 9.41
N ASN A 92 -5.70 4.95 9.18
CA ASN A 92 -5.36 6.20 9.83
C ASN A 92 -6.35 7.30 9.47
N GLN A 93 -6.69 7.43 8.18
CA GLN A 93 -7.71 8.35 7.70
C GLN A 93 -9.12 7.99 8.15
N ARG A 94 -9.41 6.75 8.55
CA ARG A 94 -10.77 6.37 8.95
C ARG A 94 -10.99 6.41 10.46
N PHE A 95 -9.99 6.02 11.26
CA PHE A 95 -10.18 5.72 12.68
C PHE A 95 -9.17 6.39 13.64
N TYR A 96 -7.91 6.60 13.21
CA TYR A 96 -6.81 6.95 14.14
C TYR A 96 -6.34 8.40 14.07
N ARG A 97 -6.24 9.00 12.87
CA ARG A 97 -5.85 10.42 12.65
C ARG A 97 -4.46 10.82 13.14
N PHE A 98 -3.51 9.89 13.18
CA PHE A 98 -2.10 10.21 13.42
C PHE A 98 -1.50 11.00 12.27
N ARG A 99 -0.42 11.74 12.56
CA ARG A 99 0.44 12.30 11.51
C ARG A 99 1.35 11.18 11.01
N PRO A 100 1.31 10.83 9.71
CA PRO A 100 2.30 9.93 9.14
C PRO A 100 3.69 10.51 9.39
N VAL A 101 4.63 9.69 9.84
CA VAL A 101 6.05 10.10 9.85
C VAL A 101 6.48 10.24 8.39
N GLY A 102 6.60 11.48 7.96
CA GLY A 102 6.63 11.93 6.57
C GLY A 102 6.07 13.36 6.46
N ASP A 103 5.11 13.69 7.33
CA ASP A 103 4.59 15.04 7.54
C ASP A 103 5.09 15.60 8.89
N ALA A 104 6.40 15.55 9.12
CA ALA A 104 7.00 16.57 9.94
C ALA A 104 6.64 17.89 9.25
N GLY A 105 5.67 18.62 9.79
CA GLY A 105 5.22 19.87 9.20
C GLY A 105 6.40 20.84 9.07
N PRO A 106 6.26 21.95 8.31
CA PRO A 106 7.37 22.84 7.93
C PRO A 106 8.21 23.43 9.08
N ALA A 107 7.92 23.14 10.35
CA ALA A 107 8.72 23.52 11.50
C ALA A 107 10.04 22.72 11.68
N ALA A 108 10.14 21.47 11.19
CA ALA A 108 11.36 20.67 11.37
C ALA A 108 12.32 20.71 10.16
N SER A 109 11.83 21.03 8.97
CA SER A 109 12.68 21.10 7.76
C SER A 109 13.42 22.45 7.60
N ALA A 110 13.06 23.46 8.41
CA ALA A 110 13.70 24.78 8.37
C ALA A 110 15.08 24.81 9.05
N CYS A 111 15.45 23.82 9.87
CA CYS A 111 16.71 23.86 10.62
C CYS A 111 17.90 23.18 9.91
N SER A 112 17.69 22.58 8.72
CA SER A 112 18.78 21.89 7.99
C SER A 112 19.13 22.52 6.63
N ALA A 113 18.34 23.49 6.14
CA ALA A 113 18.54 24.06 4.81
C ALA A 113 19.41 25.34 4.77
N THR A 114 19.75 25.96 5.91
CA THR A 114 20.51 27.23 5.93
C THR A 114 21.99 27.09 6.30
N ARG A 115 22.54 25.86 6.36
CA ARG A 115 23.95 25.64 6.70
C ARG A 115 24.72 24.94 5.60
N SER A 116 24.64 25.46 4.38
CA SER A 116 25.62 25.22 3.31
C SER A 116 25.29 26.07 2.09
N ALA A 117 25.69 27.34 2.11
CA ALA A 117 26.25 28.07 0.97
C ALA A 117 26.30 29.57 1.31
N SER A 118 27.53 30.11 1.33
CA SER A 118 27.85 31.54 1.17
C SER A 118 27.31 32.53 2.20
N GLY A 119 28.16 32.86 3.19
CA GLY A 119 28.07 34.17 3.86
C GLY A 119 28.28 34.13 5.38
N CYS A 120 29.50 33.89 5.84
CA CYS A 120 29.93 34.38 7.15
C CYS A 120 31.33 34.97 7.00
N GLN A 121 31.40 36.19 6.47
CA GLN A 121 32.53 37.11 6.59
C GLN A 121 32.04 38.26 7.50
N THR A 122 32.58 38.37 8.72
CA THR A 122 33.61 39.33 9.16
C THR A 122 33.02 40.62 9.73
N GLU A 123 33.02 40.75 11.06
CA GLU A 123 33.32 42.00 11.80
C GLU A 123 33.99 41.52 13.13
N GLY A 124 35.29 41.71 13.36
CA GLY A 124 35.89 42.98 13.80
C GLY A 124 35.45 43.25 15.24
N GLY A 125 36.20 42.96 16.29
CA GLY A 125 37.47 43.61 16.64
C GLY A 125 37.39 44.04 18.13
N ARG A 126 38.29 43.47 18.94
CA ARG A 126 38.93 44.00 20.17
C ARG A 126 38.29 45.22 20.89
N SER A 127 38.01 45.06 22.19
CA SER A 127 38.54 45.88 23.30
C SER A 127 38.28 45.20 24.63
#